data_AF-D8RXJ1-F1
#
_entry.id   AF-D8RXJ1-F1
#
_cell.length_a   1.000
_cell.length_b   1.000
_cell.length_c   1.000
_cell.angle_alpha   90.00
_cell.angle_beta   90.00
_cell.angle_gamma   90.00
#
_symmetry.space_group_name_H-M   'P 1'
#
loop_
_entity.id
_entity.type
_entity.pdbx_description
1 polymer ?
#
loop_
_entity_poly.entity_id
_entity_poly.type
_entity_poly.pdbx_seq_one_letter_code
_entity_poly.pdbx_strand_id
1 'polypeptide(L)'
;EVTEEELSAYDGKDDSKPLLMAIKGQIYDVSMSRVFYGPGGPYELFAGKDASRALAKMSFEPEDLNGNLDGLSPYELEALSDWEYKFSSKYIKVGEI
;
A
#
# COMPACT_ATOMS: atom_id res chain seq x y z
N GLU A 1 9.15 -3.53 -12.02
CA GLU A 1 7.96 -3.09 -12.76
C GLU A 1 6.93 -4.20 -12.70
N VAL A 2 5.87 -3.94 -11.95
CA VAL A 2 4.70 -4.81 -11.72
C VAL A 2 3.49 -3.91 -11.91
N THR A 3 2.62 -4.22 -12.86
CA THR A 3 1.44 -3.37 -13.11
C THR A 3 0.50 -3.33 -11.90
N GLU A 4 -0.33 -2.29 -11.78
CA GLU A 4 -1.37 -2.23 -10.73
C GLU A 4 -2.30 -3.45 -10.79
N GLU A 5 -2.59 -3.95 -12.00
CA GLU A 5 -3.40 -5.16 -12.20
C GLU A 5 -2.70 -6.41 -11.65
N GLU A 6 -1.41 -6.58 -11.92
CA GLU A 6 -0.61 -7.68 -11.34
C GLU A 6 -0.51 -7.57 -9.82
N LEU A 7 -0.34 -6.36 -9.28
CA LEU A 7 -0.29 -6.13 -7.84
C LEU A 7 -1.61 -6.52 -7.15
N SER A 8 -2.75 -6.31 -7.81
CA SER A 8 -4.09 -6.65 -7.27
C SER A 8 -4.26 -8.14 -6.95
N ALA A 9 -3.44 -9.01 -7.56
CA ALA A 9 -3.45 -10.44 -7.30
C ALA A 9 -2.82 -10.84 -5.95
N TYR A 10 -2.24 -9.88 -5.21
CA TYR A 10 -1.55 -10.06 -3.93
C TYR A 10 -2.31 -9.41 -2.75
N ASP A 11 -3.64 -9.47 -2.79
CA ASP A 11 -4.56 -8.91 -1.79
C ASP A 11 -4.73 -9.78 -0.52
N GLY A 12 -4.06 -10.95 -0.48
CA GLY A 12 -4.10 -11.86 0.65
C GLY A 12 -5.26 -12.84 0.67
N LYS A 13 -6.13 -12.87 -0.35
CA LYS A 13 -7.19 -13.91 -0.45
C LYS A 13 -6.63 -15.28 -0.82
N ASP A 14 -5.49 -15.31 -1.51
CA ASP A 14 -4.76 -16.54 -1.82
C ASP A 14 -3.61 -16.73 -0.82
N ASP A 15 -3.76 -17.72 0.07
CA ASP A 15 -2.77 -18.06 1.11
C ASP A 15 -1.41 -18.52 0.54
N SER A 16 -1.35 -18.90 -0.75
CA SER A 16 -0.10 -19.31 -1.40
C SER A 16 0.74 -18.14 -1.91
N LYS A 17 0.18 -16.93 -1.91
CA LYS A 17 0.85 -15.71 -2.39
C LYS A 17 1.25 -14.81 -1.23
N PRO A 18 2.33 -14.02 -1.40
CA PRO A 18 2.64 -12.97 -0.45
C PRO A 18 1.55 -11.90 -0.44
N LEU A 19 1.47 -11.15 0.65
CA LEU A 19 0.61 -9.99 0.81
C LEU A 19 1.41 -8.75 0.46
N LEU A 20 1.07 -8.07 -0.62
CA LEU A 20 1.84 -6.94 -1.14
C LEU A 20 1.04 -5.64 -1.06
N MET A 21 1.74 -4.52 -0.91
CA MET A 21 1.16 -3.19 -0.91
C MET A 21 2.19 -2.20 -1.45
N ALA A 22 1.75 -1.23 -2.26
CA ALA A 22 2.63 -0.19 -2.78
C ALA A 22 2.45 1.14 -2.05
N ILE A 23 3.56 1.88 -1.92
CA ILE A 23 3.61 3.26 -1.42
C ILE A 23 4.66 4.01 -2.26
N LYS A 24 4.26 5.13 -2.85
CA LYS A 24 5.03 5.92 -3.83
C LYS A 24 5.59 5.05 -4.96
N GLY A 25 4.75 4.15 -5.49
CA GLY A 25 5.15 3.16 -6.50
C GLY A 25 6.11 2.07 -6.00
N GLN A 26 6.52 2.05 -4.72
CA GLN A 26 7.41 1.04 -4.17
C GLN A 26 6.61 -0.08 -3.53
N ILE A 27 6.88 -1.33 -3.91
CA ILE A 27 6.13 -2.50 -3.42
C ILE A 27 6.81 -3.10 -2.20
N TYR A 28 6.05 -3.24 -1.12
CA TYR A 28 6.47 -3.83 0.14
C TYR A 28 5.74 -5.14 0.41
N ASP A 29 6.48 -6.14 0.91
CA ASP A 29 5.90 -7.36 1.44
C ASP A 29 5.44 -7.14 2.89
N VAL A 30 4.11 -7.11 3.08
CA VAL A 30 3.45 -6.90 4.36
C VAL A 30 2.90 -8.19 4.97
N SER A 31 3.34 -9.35 4.48
CA SER A 31 2.87 -10.68 4.94
C SER A 31 3.05 -10.91 6.44
N MET A 32 4.12 -10.36 7.05
CA MET A 32 4.34 -10.42 8.51
C MET A 32 3.26 -9.67 9.32
N SER A 33 2.51 -8.77 8.67
CA SER A 33 1.44 -7.97 9.26
C SER A 33 0.06 -8.40 8.73
N ARG A 34 -0.12 -9.68 8.39
CA ARG A 34 -1.37 -10.19 7.82
C ARG A 34 -2.62 -9.95 8.69
N VAL A 35 -2.46 -9.88 10.02
CA VAL A 35 -3.58 -9.53 10.92
C VAL A 35 -4.15 -8.12 10.67
N PHE A 36 -3.37 -7.25 10.01
CA PHE A 36 -3.77 -5.90 9.66
C PHE A 36 -4.24 -5.78 8.22
N TYR A 37 -3.43 -6.27 7.27
CA TYR A 37 -3.66 -6.07 5.83
C TYR A 37 -4.27 -7.28 5.13
N GLY A 38 -4.32 -8.45 5.77
CA GLY A 38 -4.95 -9.64 5.20
C GLY A 38 -6.48 -9.59 5.33
N PRO A 39 -7.19 -10.55 4.70
CA PRO A 39 -8.65 -10.60 4.73
C PRO A 39 -9.22 -10.54 6.16
N GLY A 40 -10.17 -9.63 6.38
CA GLY A 40 -10.79 -9.37 7.69
C GLY A 40 -9.98 -8.48 8.64
N GLY A 41 -8.80 -8.02 8.22
CA GLY A 41 -7.99 -7.04 8.95
C GLY A 41 -8.50 -5.61 8.75
N PRO A 42 -8.22 -4.68 9.68
CA PRO A 42 -8.68 -3.29 9.61
C PRO A 42 -8.14 -2.51 8.39
N TYR A 43 -7.06 -2.99 7.77
CA TYR A 43 -6.35 -2.36 6.67
C TYR A 43 -6.36 -3.24 5.41
N GLU A 44 -7.28 -4.20 5.32
CA GLU A 44 -7.36 -5.16 4.19
C GLU A 44 -7.49 -4.47 2.83
N LEU A 45 -8.16 -3.32 2.80
CA LEU A 45 -8.46 -2.58 1.56
C LEU A 45 -7.23 -1.98 0.88
N PHE A 46 -6.09 -1.90 1.57
CA PHE A 46 -4.81 -1.45 0.99
C PHE A 46 -4.03 -2.57 0.32
N ALA A 47 -4.27 -3.83 0.69
CA ALA A 47 -3.53 -4.95 0.11
C ALA A 47 -3.80 -5.10 -1.39
N GLY A 48 -2.75 -5.40 -2.14
CA GLY A 48 -2.78 -5.49 -3.60
C GLY A 48 -2.95 -4.15 -4.32
N LYS A 49 -2.70 -3.01 -3.66
CA LYS A 49 -2.88 -1.68 -4.25
C LYS A 49 -1.72 -0.75 -3.96
N ASP A 50 -1.62 0.32 -4.74
CA ASP A 50 -0.88 1.51 -4.32
C ASP A 50 -1.74 2.33 -3.35
N ALA A 51 -1.32 2.35 -2.10
CA ALA A 51 -1.99 3.03 -1.00
C ALA A 51 -1.49 4.47 -0.80
N SER A 52 -0.68 5.01 -1.71
CA SER A 52 -0.04 6.32 -1.54
C SER A 52 -1.01 7.43 -1.20
N ARG A 53 -2.06 7.59 -2.01
CA ARG A 53 -3.01 8.69 -1.82
C ARG A 53 -3.81 8.51 -0.53
N ALA A 54 -4.26 7.30 -0.26
CA ALA A 54 -4.96 6.96 0.97
C ALA A 54 -4.11 7.23 2.22
N LEU A 55 -2.82 6.86 2.22
CA LEU A 55 -1.92 7.13 3.34
C LEU A 55 -1.63 8.63 3.51
N ALA A 56 -1.46 9.35 2.41
CA ALA A 56 -1.26 10.80 2.43
C ALA A 56 -2.45 11.53 3.07
N LYS A 57 -3.67 11.10 2.73
CA LYS A 57 -4.94 11.68 3.21
C LYS A 57 -5.45 11.08 4.52
N MET A 58 -4.80 10.02 5.03
CA MET A 58 -5.32 9.17 6.11
C MET A 58 -6.76 8.66 5.83
N SER A 59 -7.02 8.28 4.59
CA SER A 59 -8.33 7.95 4.06
C SER A 59 -8.53 6.44 3.89
N PHE A 60 -9.78 6.00 4.05
CA PHE A 60 -10.23 4.63 3.76
C PHE A 60 -11.20 4.60 2.57
N GLU A 61 -11.43 5.75 1.92
CA GLU A 61 -12.38 5.89 0.83
C GLU A 61 -11.84 5.19 -0.44
N PRO A 62 -12.69 4.43 -1.17
CA PRO A 62 -12.26 3.69 -2.37
C PRO A 62 -11.58 4.55 -3.44
N GLU A 63 -12.01 5.80 -3.60
CA GLU A 63 -11.43 6.78 -4.54
C GLU A 63 -9.99 7.21 -4.21
N ASP A 64 -9.54 7.00 -2.97
CA ASP A 64 -8.19 7.32 -2.53
C ASP A 64 -7.24 6.10 -2.60
N LEU A 65 -7.73 4.92 -2.97
CA LEU A 65 -6.93 3.68 -3.06
C LEU A 65 -6.18 3.56 -4.39
N ASN A 66 -5.28 4.51 -4.63
CA ASN A 66 -4.42 4.57 -5.81
C ASN A 66 -3.12 5.34 -5.55
N GLY A 67 -2.21 5.27 -6.54
CA GLY A 67 -0.93 5.97 -6.52
C GLY A 67 -0.98 7.46 -6.90
N ASN A 68 -2.15 8.05 -7.18
CA ASN A 68 -2.23 9.40 -7.71
C ASN A 68 -1.96 10.47 -6.64
N LEU A 69 -0.84 11.18 -6.80
CA LEU A 69 -0.40 12.25 -5.90
C LEU A 69 -0.90 13.65 -6.32
N ASP A 70 -1.61 13.75 -7.45
CA ASP A 70 -2.11 15.03 -7.94
C ASP A 70 -3.12 15.64 -6.96
N GLY A 71 -2.98 16.96 -6.77
CA GLY A 71 -3.85 17.74 -5.90
C GLY A 71 -3.62 17.52 -4.40
N LEU A 72 -2.64 16.72 -3.99
CA LEU A 72 -2.24 16.63 -2.59
C LEU A 72 -1.52 17.90 -2.13
N SER A 73 -1.86 18.36 -0.95
CA SER A 73 -1.21 19.47 -0.26
C SER A 73 0.20 19.08 0.20
N PRO A 74 1.08 20.07 0.47
CA PRO A 74 2.41 19.80 1.03
C PRO A 74 2.38 18.98 2.33
N TYR A 75 1.37 19.19 3.17
CA TYR A 75 1.21 18.45 4.42
C TYR A 75 0.87 16.97 4.18
N GLU A 76 0.00 16.68 3.20
CA GLU A 76 -0.32 15.30 2.81
C GLU A 76 0.89 14.58 2.20
N LEU A 77 1.70 15.29 1.41
CA LEU A 77 2.95 14.75 0.85
C LEU A 77 4.02 14.49 1.91
N GLU A 78 4.09 15.33 2.95
CA GLU A 78 4.94 15.10 4.11
C GLU A 78 4.48 13.88 4.90
N ALA A 79 3.18 13.76 5.18
CA ALA A 79 2.59 12.59 5.82
C ALA A 79 2.85 11.30 5.04
N LEU A 80 2.75 11.35 3.70
CA LEU A 80 3.10 10.22 2.83
C LEU A 80 4.59 9.85 2.93
N SER A 81 5.48 10.82 3.03
CA SER A 81 6.92 10.58 3.17
C SER A 81 7.25 9.92 4.51
N ASP A 82 6.56 10.31 5.59
CA ASP A 82 6.66 9.65 6.89
C ASP A 82 6.17 8.20 6.84
N TRP A 83 5.07 7.94 6.11
CA TRP A 83 4.58 6.58 5.91
C TRP A 83 5.56 5.73 5.11
N GLU A 84 6.12 6.26 4.02
CA GLU A 84 7.12 5.54 3.23
C GLU A 84 8.38 5.21 4.04
N TYR A 85 8.85 6.13 4.90
CA TYR A 85 9.95 5.86 5.83
C TYR A 85 9.60 4.76 6.87
N LYS A 86 8.40 4.81 7.45
CA LYS A 86 7.92 3.77 8.39
C LYS A 86 7.81 2.41 7.71
N PHE A 87 7.37 2.36 6.46
CA PHE A 87 7.23 1.10 5.73
C PHE A 87 8.58 0.55 5.30
N SER A 88 9.48 1.37 4.75
CA SER A 88 10.83 0.94 4.36
C SER A 88 11.70 0.46 5.52
N SER A 89 11.47 0.95 6.73
CA SER A 89 12.15 0.46 7.94
C SER A 89 11.55 -0.83 8.52
N LYS A 90 10.28 -1.13 8.23
CA LYS A 90 9.56 -2.30 8.80
C LYS A 90 9.42 -3.48 7.84
N TYR A 91 9.25 -3.21 6.54
CA TYR A 91 8.93 -4.20 5.53
C TYR A 91 9.99 -4.25 4.46
N ILE A 92 10.09 -5.41 3.82
CA ILE A 92 11.05 -5.63 2.74
C ILE A 92 10.46 -5.02 1.47
N LYS A 93 11.20 -4.12 0.83
CA LYS A 93 10.91 -3.68 -0.53
C LYS A 93 11.21 -4.84 -1.49
N VAL A 94 10.22 -5.26 -2.26
CA VAL A 94 10.30 -6.41 -3.18
C VAL A 94 10.12 -6.04 -4.65
N GLY A 95 9.77 -4.79 -4.94
CA GLY A 95 9.60 -4.32 -6.31
C GLY A 95 9.15 -2.88 -6.39
N GLU A 96 8.69 -2.52 -7.57
CA GLU A 96 8.10 -1.22 -7.89
C GLU A 96 7.05 -1.40 -9.00
N ILE A 97 6.04 -0.54 -8.97
CA ILE A 97 4.99 -0.43 -9.98
C ILE A 97 5.55 0.26 -11.22
#